data_AF-A0A7K3SAE4-F1
#
_entry.id   AF-A0A7K3SAE4-F1
#
_cell.length_a   1.000
_cell.length_b   1.000
_cell.length_c   1.000
_cell.angle_alpha   90.00
_cell.angle_beta   90.00
_cell.angle_gamma   90.00
#
_symmetry.space_group_name_H-M   'P 1'
#
loop_
_entity.id
_entity.type
_entity.pdbx_description
1 polymer ?
#
loop_
_entity_poly.entity_id
_entity_poly.type
_entity_poly.pdbx_seq_one_letter_code
_entity_poly.pdbx_strand_id
1 'polypeptide(L)'
;RRVLRAVARWAAAAMAFGVLGTGTAFGIASLERTDVPGLATEGDGRWDYPELSLPALPAGSPRPFSPGNPAEIHHADLRELLLPAPAGAKPDKKLTGGWISTETFLDAYRKQDRRSVAQLLKDAAPRHIAARGWTMPDGTTSRIYLVRFNSTAFASRMIDDLNVGSSAGTPLARTDTTDLDPAWGSANDIENLSSFVFAEQAPFGAEHVRQAYTLAGDTIALVVHERPGKRETARIPFQQTLILQNQLLA
;
A
#
# COMPACT_ATOMS: atom_id res chain seq x y z
N ARG A 1 16.58 -47.57 -53.90
CA ARG A 1 17.32 -46.40 -53.32
C ARG A 1 16.52 -45.08 -53.33
N ARG A 2 15.81 -44.71 -54.40
CA ARG A 2 15.02 -43.45 -54.44
C ARG A 2 13.80 -43.45 -53.50
N VAL A 3 13.08 -44.57 -53.41
CA VAL A 3 11.88 -44.71 -52.55
C VAL A 3 12.20 -44.57 -51.06
N LEU A 4 13.26 -45.25 -50.57
CA LEU A 4 13.74 -45.14 -49.18
C LEU A 4 14.09 -43.71 -48.77
N ARG A 5 14.70 -42.92 -49.67
CA ARG A 5 15.01 -41.50 -49.40
C ARG A 5 13.76 -40.64 -49.35
N ALA A 6 12.74 -40.95 -50.16
CA ALA A 6 11.46 -40.25 -50.12
C ALA A 6 10.74 -40.52 -48.80
N VAL A 7 10.67 -41.79 -48.37
CA VAL A 7 10.08 -42.18 -47.08
C VAL A 7 10.78 -41.49 -45.90
N ALA A 8 12.12 -41.50 -45.88
CA ALA A 8 12.89 -40.83 -44.83
C ALA A 8 12.65 -39.31 -44.78
N ARG A 9 12.54 -38.66 -45.94
CA ARG A 9 12.25 -37.21 -46.00
C ARG A 9 10.86 -36.87 -45.48
N TRP A 10 9.85 -37.68 -45.84
CA TRP A 10 8.50 -37.47 -45.35
C TRP A 10 8.37 -37.78 -43.85
N ALA A 11 9.07 -38.80 -43.35
CA ALA A 11 9.13 -39.08 -41.92
C ALA A 11 9.81 -37.94 -41.13
N ALA A 12 10.90 -37.38 -41.65
CA ALA A 12 11.57 -36.23 -41.04
C ALA A 12 10.68 -34.98 -41.04
N ALA A 13 9.96 -34.72 -42.13
CA ALA A 13 8.99 -33.62 -42.20
C ALA A 13 7.86 -33.80 -41.19
N ALA A 14 7.27 -35.00 -41.12
CA ALA A 14 6.20 -35.30 -40.17
C ALA A 14 6.66 -35.14 -38.70
N MET A 15 7.88 -35.58 -38.37
CA MET A 15 8.47 -35.35 -37.05
C MET A 15 8.67 -33.86 -36.75
N ALA A 16 9.19 -33.09 -37.71
CA ALA A 16 9.39 -31.66 -37.51
C ALA A 16 8.07 -30.92 -37.25
N PHE A 17 7.03 -31.21 -38.04
CA PHE A 17 5.70 -30.65 -37.82
C PHE A 17 5.05 -31.13 -36.52
N GLY A 18 5.23 -32.40 -36.16
CA GLY A 18 4.75 -32.95 -34.89
C GLY A 18 5.38 -32.23 -33.69
N VAL A 19 6.71 -32.10 -33.66
CA VAL A 19 7.42 -31.44 -32.57
C VAL A 19 7.06 -29.95 -32.48
N LEU A 20 7.04 -29.23 -33.60
CA LEU A 20 6.70 -27.81 -33.60
C LEU A 20 5.23 -27.57 -33.22
N GLY A 21 4.32 -28.40 -33.74
CA GLY A 21 2.90 -28.32 -33.43
C GLY A 21 2.60 -28.60 -31.96
N THR A 22 3.12 -29.71 -31.43
CA THR A 22 2.95 -30.08 -30.02
C THR A 22 3.64 -29.09 -29.09
N GLY A 23 4.84 -28.60 -29.44
CA GLY A 23 5.56 -27.59 -28.65
C GLY A 23 4.80 -26.27 -28.56
N THR A 24 4.24 -25.79 -29.68
CA THR A 24 3.42 -24.57 -29.70
C THR A 24 2.12 -24.76 -28.91
N ALA A 25 1.43 -25.89 -29.11
CA ALA A 25 0.21 -26.20 -28.39
C ALA A 25 0.43 -26.33 -26.89
N PHE A 26 1.51 -26.99 -26.47
CA PHE A 26 1.89 -27.10 -25.06
C PHE A 26 2.25 -25.75 -24.48
N GLY A 27 3.04 -24.93 -25.20
CA GLY A 27 3.39 -23.58 -24.77
C GLY A 27 2.15 -22.72 -24.49
N ILE A 28 1.18 -22.70 -25.41
CA ILE A 28 -0.06 -21.95 -25.22
C ILE A 28 -0.93 -22.55 -24.11
N ALA A 29 -1.07 -23.87 -24.04
CA ALA A 29 -1.89 -24.54 -23.03
C ALA A 29 -1.30 -24.47 -21.62
N SER A 30 0.01 -24.21 -21.50
CA SER A 30 0.69 -24.06 -20.21
C SER A 30 0.64 -22.64 -19.63
N LEU A 31 0.24 -21.65 -20.43
CA LEU A 31 0.08 -20.27 -19.96
C LEU A 31 -1.17 -20.16 -19.10
N GLU A 32 -1.09 -19.32 -18.06
CA GLU A 32 -2.31 -18.84 -17.41
C GLU A 32 -3.13 -18.02 -18.40
N ARG A 33 -4.45 -18.05 -18.25
CA ARG A 33 -5.38 -17.37 -19.18
C ARG A 33 -5.02 -15.89 -19.39
N THR A 34 -4.47 -15.24 -18.36
CA THR A 34 -4.02 -13.85 -18.35
C THR A 34 -2.79 -13.57 -19.20
N ASP A 35 -1.98 -14.59 -19.48
CA ASP A 35 -0.69 -14.46 -20.18
C ASP A 35 -0.77 -14.89 -21.64
N VAL A 36 -1.96 -15.30 -22.11
CA VAL A 36 -2.19 -15.65 -23.51
C VAL A 36 -2.33 -14.38 -24.36
N PRO A 37 -1.50 -14.19 -25.40
CA PRO A 37 -1.60 -13.03 -26.29
C PRO A 37 -3.01 -12.88 -26.88
N GLY A 38 -3.62 -11.70 -26.71
CA GLY A 38 -4.97 -11.42 -27.20
C GLY A 38 -6.12 -11.90 -26.29
N LEU A 39 -5.83 -12.58 -25.18
CA LEU A 39 -6.79 -12.94 -24.12
C LEU A 39 -6.41 -12.39 -22.74
N ALA A 40 -5.30 -11.66 -22.66
CA ALA A 40 -4.92 -10.91 -21.47
C ALA A 40 -6.09 -10.03 -21.03
N THR A 41 -6.54 -10.24 -19.80
CA THR A 41 -7.57 -9.40 -19.20
C THR A 41 -6.94 -8.04 -18.91
N GLU A 42 -7.61 -6.95 -19.28
CA GLU A 42 -7.15 -5.62 -18.86
C GLU A 42 -6.99 -5.61 -17.35
N GLY A 43 -5.85 -5.12 -16.87
CA GLY A 43 -5.58 -5.07 -15.44
C GLY A 43 -6.66 -4.26 -14.74
N ASP A 44 -7.19 -4.78 -13.64
CA ASP A 44 -8.24 -4.12 -12.85
C ASP A 44 -7.77 -2.88 -12.07
N GLY A 45 -6.58 -2.38 -12.41
CA GLY A 45 -5.97 -1.21 -11.79
C GLY A 45 -5.26 -1.50 -10.47
N ARG A 46 -5.22 -2.75 -9.98
CA ARG A 46 -4.45 -3.11 -8.79
C ARG A 46 -2.94 -3.14 -9.05
N TRP A 47 -2.17 -2.89 -8.01
CA TRP A 47 -0.73 -3.13 -8.00
C TRP A 47 -0.44 -4.53 -7.48
N ASP A 48 0.65 -5.10 -7.97
CA ASP A 48 1.11 -6.43 -7.59
C ASP A 48 1.95 -6.33 -6.31
N TYR A 49 1.35 -6.62 -5.16
CA TYR A 49 2.03 -6.67 -3.88
C TYR A 49 2.53 -8.09 -3.61
N PRO A 50 3.71 -8.27 -2.98
CA PRO A 50 4.13 -9.59 -2.54
C PRO A 50 3.15 -10.17 -1.51
N GLU A 51 3.16 -11.49 -1.38
CA GLU A 51 2.35 -12.18 -0.37
C GLU A 51 2.67 -11.64 1.03
N LEU A 52 1.63 -11.31 1.78
CA LEU A 52 1.75 -10.74 3.12
C LEU A 52 1.70 -11.83 4.18
N SER A 53 2.63 -11.75 5.12
CA SER A 53 2.64 -12.58 6.32
C SER A 53 2.76 -11.68 7.54
N LEU A 54 1.97 -11.96 8.58
CA LEU A 54 2.13 -11.29 9.86
C LEU A 54 3.45 -11.70 10.53
N PRO A 55 4.18 -10.75 11.13
CA PRO A 55 5.44 -11.05 11.80
C PRO A 55 5.23 -11.93 13.03
N ALA A 56 6.29 -12.66 13.41
CA ALA A 56 6.31 -13.41 14.65
C ALA A 56 6.30 -12.44 15.85
N LEU A 57 5.50 -12.77 16.86
CA LEU A 57 5.44 -11.98 18.09
C LEU A 57 6.50 -12.43 19.09
N PRO A 58 6.99 -11.51 19.96
CA PRO A 58 7.79 -11.90 21.11
C PRO A 58 7.06 -12.97 21.95
N ALA A 59 7.80 -13.89 22.54
CA ALA A 59 7.23 -14.99 23.32
C ALA A 59 6.31 -14.45 24.44
N GLY A 60 5.09 -15.00 24.53
CA GLY A 60 4.08 -14.59 25.50
C GLY A 60 3.36 -13.28 25.19
N SER A 61 3.68 -12.61 24.06
CA SER A 61 2.98 -11.39 23.65
C SER A 61 1.73 -11.75 22.82
N PRO A 62 0.54 -11.29 23.23
CA PRO A 62 -0.68 -11.49 22.47
C PRO A 62 -0.73 -10.60 21.22
N ARG A 63 -1.60 -10.92 20.26
CA ARG A 63 -1.91 -10.03 19.11
C ARG A 63 -2.70 -8.80 19.58
N PRO A 64 -2.64 -7.66 18.87
CA PRO A 64 -3.62 -6.59 19.07
C PRO A 64 -5.05 -7.14 18.91
N PHE A 65 -6.02 -6.51 19.56
CA PHE A 65 -7.46 -6.86 19.52
C PHE A 65 -7.85 -8.28 20.00
N SER A 66 -6.89 -9.11 20.38
CA SER A 66 -7.17 -10.39 21.01
C SER A 66 -7.62 -10.21 22.47
N PRO A 67 -8.42 -11.14 23.04
CA PRO A 67 -8.85 -11.05 24.45
C PRO A 67 -7.69 -10.96 25.46
N GLY A 68 -6.51 -11.47 25.10
CA GLY A 68 -5.29 -11.39 25.93
C GLY A 68 -4.60 -10.03 25.90
N ASN A 69 -5.05 -9.11 25.04
CA ASN A 69 -4.48 -7.78 24.85
C ASN A 69 -5.56 -6.68 24.94
N PRO A 70 -6.17 -6.46 26.12
CA PRO A 70 -7.21 -5.44 26.28
C PRO A 70 -6.70 -4.01 26.05
N ALA A 71 -5.39 -3.80 26.02
CA ALA A 71 -4.76 -2.52 25.70
C ALA A 71 -4.43 -2.37 24.21
N GLU A 72 -4.75 -3.35 23.37
CA GLU A 72 -4.61 -3.31 21.90
C GLU A 72 -3.20 -2.89 21.44
N ILE A 73 -2.18 -3.30 22.20
CA ILE A 73 -0.80 -2.93 21.94
C ILE A 73 -0.23 -3.76 20.79
N HIS A 74 0.39 -3.10 19.82
CA HIS A 74 1.16 -3.79 18.80
C HIS A 74 2.50 -4.25 19.36
N HIS A 75 2.64 -5.54 19.65
CA HIS A 75 3.88 -6.12 20.17
C HIS A 75 4.92 -6.48 19.08
N ALA A 76 4.50 -6.59 17.82
CA ALA A 76 5.39 -6.77 16.68
C ALA A 76 6.31 -5.55 16.49
N ASP A 77 7.47 -5.76 15.85
CA ASP A 77 8.28 -4.65 15.36
C ASP A 77 7.48 -3.84 14.33
N LEU A 78 7.34 -2.53 14.56
CA LEU A 78 6.52 -1.67 13.71
C LEU A 78 7.00 -1.66 12.25
N ARG A 79 8.29 -1.88 12.00
CA ARG A 79 8.86 -1.92 10.65
C ARG A 79 8.40 -3.14 9.86
N GLU A 80 8.10 -4.23 10.55
CA GLU A 80 7.58 -5.46 9.96
C GLU A 80 6.08 -5.38 9.67
N LEU A 81 5.39 -4.36 10.20
CA LEU A 81 3.99 -4.05 9.91
C LEU A 81 3.84 -3.04 8.76
N LEU A 82 4.94 -2.53 8.18
CA LEU A 82 4.89 -1.67 7.01
C LEU A 82 4.68 -2.50 5.74
N LEU A 83 3.62 -2.17 4.99
CA LEU A 83 3.35 -2.78 3.71
C LEU A 83 4.59 -2.71 2.80
N PRO A 84 5.05 -3.82 2.21
CA PRO A 84 6.14 -3.82 1.24
C PRO A 84 5.74 -3.05 -0.03
N ALA A 85 6.73 -2.55 -0.76
CA ALA A 85 6.47 -1.90 -2.04
C ALA A 85 6.00 -2.93 -3.08
N PRO A 86 5.07 -2.57 -3.98
CA PRO A 86 4.62 -3.46 -5.04
C PRO A 86 5.70 -3.70 -6.10
N ALA A 87 5.54 -4.75 -6.90
CA ALA A 87 6.42 -5.10 -8.00
C ALA A 87 6.56 -3.94 -8.99
N GLY A 88 7.79 -3.70 -9.47
CA GLY A 88 8.10 -2.61 -10.39
C GLY A 88 8.19 -1.23 -9.76
N ALA A 89 7.91 -1.09 -8.46
CA ALA A 89 8.08 0.18 -7.76
C ALA A 89 9.55 0.53 -7.54
N LYS A 90 9.86 1.83 -7.62
CA LYS A 90 11.15 2.38 -7.20
C LYS A 90 11.08 2.79 -5.73
N PRO A 91 11.87 2.18 -4.82
CA PRO A 91 11.85 2.54 -3.41
C PRO A 91 12.27 4.00 -3.16
N ASP A 92 11.64 4.63 -2.18
CA ASP A 92 12.05 5.95 -1.68
C ASP A 92 13.38 5.83 -0.91
N LYS A 93 14.28 6.81 -1.10
CA LYS A 93 15.61 6.81 -0.50
C LYS A 93 15.62 7.23 0.98
N LYS A 94 14.62 8.00 1.42
CA LYS A 94 14.45 8.49 2.79
C LYS A 94 13.50 7.60 3.58
N LEU A 95 12.46 7.08 2.95
CA LEU A 95 11.42 6.25 3.56
C LEU A 95 11.64 4.79 3.16
N THR A 96 12.69 4.18 3.72
CA THR A 96 13.18 2.86 3.29
C THR A 96 12.44 1.68 3.93
N GLY A 97 11.40 1.93 4.74
CA GLY A 97 10.78 0.93 5.61
C GLY A 97 11.41 0.83 7.00
N GLY A 98 12.29 1.77 7.36
CA GLY A 98 12.98 1.82 8.65
C GLY A 98 12.38 2.83 9.63
N TRP A 99 13.06 2.98 10.77
CA TRP A 99 12.78 4.06 11.71
C TRP A 99 13.11 5.42 11.07
N ILE A 100 12.26 6.40 11.32
CA ILE A 100 12.46 7.78 10.88
C ILE A 100 12.38 8.72 12.07
N SER A 101 12.96 9.92 11.91
CA SER A 101 12.86 10.97 12.93
C SER A 101 11.49 11.65 12.88
N THR A 102 11.14 12.33 13.97
CA THR A 102 9.94 13.20 14.01
C THR A 102 10.00 14.27 12.93
N GLU A 103 11.16 14.86 12.66
CA GLU A 103 11.33 15.87 11.60
C GLU A 103 11.01 15.30 10.21
N THR A 104 11.40 14.05 9.96
CA THR A 104 11.09 13.36 8.71
C THR A 104 9.60 13.08 8.57
N PHE A 105 8.91 12.74 9.67
CA PHE A 105 7.45 12.62 9.66
C PHE A 105 6.76 13.97 9.43
N LEU A 106 7.27 15.04 10.05
CA LEU A 106 6.74 16.39 9.87
C LEU A 106 6.88 16.89 8.42
N ASP A 107 7.77 16.31 7.61
CA ASP A 107 7.83 16.62 6.17
C ASP A 107 6.57 16.24 5.40
N ALA A 108 5.72 15.36 5.95
CA ALA A 108 4.40 15.05 5.39
C ALA A 108 3.43 16.25 5.45
N TYR A 109 3.63 17.19 6.36
CA TYR A 109 2.74 18.34 6.59
C TYR A 109 3.25 19.61 5.90
N ARG A 110 2.32 20.54 5.59
CA ARG A 110 2.68 21.86 5.05
C ARG A 110 3.59 22.59 6.04
N LYS A 111 4.54 23.35 5.51
CA LYS A 111 5.62 23.98 6.30
C LYS A 111 5.10 24.83 7.46
N GLN A 112 4.02 25.58 7.26
CA GLN A 112 3.41 26.42 8.28
C GLN A 112 2.75 25.63 9.42
N ASP A 113 2.30 24.40 9.14
CA ASP A 113 1.57 23.54 10.09
C ASP A 113 2.49 22.60 10.86
N ARG A 114 3.74 22.41 10.41
CA ARG A 114 4.70 21.50 11.08
C ARG A 114 4.92 21.83 12.55
N ARG A 115 4.86 23.12 12.93
CA ARG A 115 5.09 23.54 14.32
C ARG A 115 3.96 23.08 15.25
N SER A 116 2.70 23.15 14.81
CA SER A 116 1.57 22.69 15.62
C SER A 116 1.60 21.17 15.75
N VAL A 117 1.81 20.44 14.65
CA VAL A 117 1.93 18.97 14.68
C VAL A 117 3.13 18.53 15.53
N ALA A 118 4.26 19.24 15.47
CA ALA A 118 5.41 18.95 16.33
C ALA A 118 5.08 19.08 17.81
N GLN A 119 4.22 20.02 18.19
CA GLN A 119 3.78 20.17 19.57
C GLN A 119 2.88 19.00 19.99
N LEU A 120 1.91 18.61 19.14
CA LEU A 120 1.06 17.45 19.40
C LEU A 120 1.89 16.18 19.61
N LEU A 121 2.93 15.96 18.80
CA LEU A 121 3.83 14.81 18.94
C LEU A 121 4.68 14.88 20.22
N LYS A 122 5.03 16.07 20.72
CA LYS A 122 5.71 16.21 22.02
C LYS A 122 4.79 15.86 23.17
N ASP A 123 3.53 16.27 23.08
CA ASP A 123 2.53 16.06 24.13
C ASP A 123 2.09 14.58 24.19
N ALA A 124 1.95 13.93 23.04
CA ALA A 124 1.59 12.52 22.94
C ALA A 124 2.79 11.56 23.05
N ALA A 125 4.00 12.05 22.76
CA ALA A 125 5.28 11.33 22.87
C ALA A 125 5.26 9.92 22.22
N PRO A 126 5.21 9.82 20.88
CA PRO A 126 5.23 8.53 20.20
C PRO A 126 6.50 7.75 20.55
N ARG A 127 6.36 6.45 20.77
CA ARG A 127 7.49 5.55 21.07
C ARG A 127 8.41 5.43 19.86
N HIS A 128 7.83 5.20 18.69
CA HIS A 128 8.56 5.04 17.45
C HIS A 128 7.74 5.48 16.24
N ILE A 129 8.44 5.90 15.18
CA ILE A 129 7.86 6.19 13.87
C ILE A 129 8.62 5.39 12.82
N ALA A 130 7.91 4.58 12.05
CA ALA A 130 8.45 3.85 10.92
C ALA A 130 7.76 4.31 9.63
N ALA A 131 8.48 4.35 8.52
CA ALA A 131 7.89 4.77 7.25
C ALA A 131 8.49 4.07 6.04
N ARG A 132 7.64 3.80 5.06
CA ARG A 132 8.02 3.30 3.74
C ARG A 132 7.42 4.17 2.64
N GLY A 133 8.19 4.45 1.60
CA GLY A 133 7.70 5.09 0.39
C GLY A 133 8.23 4.44 -0.87
N TRP A 134 7.52 4.66 -1.96
CA TRP A 134 7.92 4.20 -3.29
C TRP A 134 7.25 5.05 -4.38
N THR A 135 7.79 4.97 -5.59
CA THR A 135 7.20 5.58 -6.79
C THR A 135 6.93 4.49 -7.84
N MET A 136 5.70 4.41 -8.31
CA MET A 136 5.32 3.49 -9.39
C MET A 136 5.73 4.00 -10.77
N PRO A 137 5.83 3.14 -11.79
CA PRO A 137 6.20 3.54 -13.17
C PRO A 137 5.28 4.60 -13.77
N ASP A 138 4.04 4.66 -13.29
CA ASP A 138 3.06 5.66 -13.70
C ASP A 138 3.36 7.05 -13.10
N GLY A 139 4.26 7.14 -12.13
CA GLY A 139 4.66 8.37 -11.43
C GLY A 139 3.94 8.60 -10.11
N THR A 140 3.01 7.73 -9.70
CA THR A 140 2.36 7.81 -8.39
C THR A 140 3.37 7.56 -7.30
N THR A 141 3.51 8.50 -6.37
CA THR A 141 4.34 8.34 -5.18
C THR A 141 3.47 7.97 -3.99
N SER A 142 3.80 6.87 -3.34
CA SER A 142 3.11 6.33 -2.18
C SER A 142 4.00 6.46 -0.94
N ARG A 143 3.40 6.82 0.19
CA ARG A 143 4.08 6.97 1.48
C ARG A 143 3.18 6.41 2.57
N ILE A 144 3.74 5.58 3.43
CA ILE A 144 3.09 5.04 4.62
C ILE A 144 3.93 5.45 5.82
N TYR A 145 3.28 6.03 6.81
CA TYR A 145 3.86 6.32 8.12
C TYR A 145 3.07 5.56 9.17
N LEU A 146 3.78 4.82 10.02
CA LEU A 146 3.22 4.22 11.22
C LEU A 146 3.79 4.95 12.44
N VAL A 147 2.91 5.51 13.27
CA VAL A 147 3.27 6.24 14.48
C VAL A 147 2.70 5.47 15.66
N ARG A 148 3.57 4.83 16.45
CA ARG A 148 3.18 4.06 17.64
C ARG A 148 3.29 4.90 18.90
N PHE A 149 2.26 4.87 19.72
CA PHE A 149 2.15 5.60 20.99
C PHE A 149 2.30 4.67 22.19
N ASN A 150 2.25 5.24 23.40
CA ASN A 150 2.34 4.47 24.64
C ASN A 150 1.05 3.70 24.98
N SER A 151 -0.08 4.10 24.41
CA SER A 151 -1.39 3.49 24.61
C SER A 151 -2.35 3.89 23.49
N THR A 152 -3.48 3.19 23.42
CA THR A 152 -4.62 3.55 22.56
C THR A 152 -5.08 4.98 22.80
N ALA A 153 -5.16 5.42 24.06
CA ALA A 153 -5.63 6.75 24.42
C ALA A 153 -4.80 7.88 23.80
N PHE A 154 -3.46 7.71 23.70
CA PHE A 154 -2.60 8.71 23.05
C PHE A 154 -2.78 8.70 21.52
N ALA A 155 -2.97 7.53 20.92
CA ALA A 155 -3.25 7.41 19.49
C ALA A 155 -4.62 8.02 19.13
N SER A 156 -5.68 7.68 19.88
CA SER A 156 -7.01 8.29 19.71
C SER A 156 -6.96 9.80 19.89
N ARG A 157 -6.31 10.28 20.95
CA ARG A 157 -6.15 11.72 21.17
C ARG A 157 -5.42 12.42 20.02
N MET A 158 -4.39 11.80 19.46
CA MET A 158 -3.67 12.39 18.32
C MET A 158 -4.57 12.50 17.08
N ILE A 159 -5.43 11.51 16.81
CA ILE A 159 -6.45 11.59 15.74
C ILE A 159 -7.39 12.78 15.97
N ASP A 160 -7.88 12.93 17.21
CA ASP A 160 -8.78 14.02 17.58
C ASP A 160 -8.09 15.39 17.48
N ASP A 161 -6.88 15.54 18.02
CA ASP A 161 -6.10 16.79 18.02
C ASP A 161 -5.66 17.18 16.59
N LEU A 162 -5.50 16.20 15.68
CA LEU A 162 -5.33 16.45 14.26
C LEU A 162 -6.64 16.88 13.56
N ASN A 163 -7.80 16.77 14.21
CA ASN A 163 -9.15 16.95 13.66
C ASN A 163 -9.51 15.94 12.56
N VAL A 164 -8.94 14.74 12.60
CA VAL A 164 -9.27 13.66 11.66
C VAL A 164 -10.70 13.16 11.94
N GLY A 165 -11.46 12.92 10.89
CA GLY A 165 -12.87 12.48 10.97
C GLY A 165 -13.87 13.63 11.03
N SER A 166 -13.52 14.75 11.69
CA SER A 166 -14.22 16.03 11.49
C SER A 166 -13.77 16.75 10.22
N SER A 167 -12.53 16.48 9.79
CA SER A 167 -11.90 16.99 8.57
C SER A 167 -10.88 15.96 8.06
N ALA A 168 -10.16 16.30 6.99
CA ALA A 168 -9.02 15.53 6.50
C ALA A 168 -7.80 15.51 7.45
N GLY A 169 -7.87 16.23 8.57
CA GLY A 169 -6.79 16.43 9.50
C GLY A 169 -5.99 17.71 9.22
N THR A 170 -4.87 17.90 9.92
CA THR A 170 -3.95 19.01 9.61
C THR A 170 -3.44 18.89 8.17
N PRO A 171 -3.46 19.96 7.34
CA PRO A 171 -3.13 19.87 5.93
C PRO A 171 -1.75 19.25 5.64
N LEU A 172 -1.76 18.26 4.75
CA LEU A 172 -0.53 17.65 4.25
C LEU A 172 0.17 18.55 3.23
N ALA A 173 1.46 18.32 3.04
CA ALA A 173 2.21 18.95 1.96
C ALA A 173 1.58 18.57 0.61
N ARG A 174 1.47 19.56 -0.30
CA ARG A 174 0.96 19.40 -1.68
C ARG A 174 -0.53 19.07 -1.80
N THR A 175 -1.31 19.16 -0.72
CA THR A 175 -2.76 19.19 -0.81
C THR A 175 -3.26 20.63 -0.87
N ASP A 176 -4.45 20.84 -1.41
CA ASP A 176 -5.28 22.05 -1.27
C ASP A 176 -6.54 21.73 -0.43
N THR A 177 -7.69 21.55 -1.08
CA THR A 177 -8.97 21.19 -0.42
C THR A 177 -9.14 19.68 -0.45
N THR A 178 -9.43 19.06 0.68
CA THR A 178 -9.51 17.61 0.81
C THR A 178 -10.77 17.23 1.57
N ASP A 179 -11.57 16.34 0.99
CA ASP A 179 -12.85 15.88 1.54
C ASP A 179 -12.88 14.36 1.64
N LEU A 180 -13.84 13.81 2.38
CA LEU A 180 -14.06 12.37 2.49
C LEU A 180 -14.20 11.76 1.09
N ASP A 181 -13.54 10.62 0.88
CA ASP A 181 -13.63 9.90 -0.38
C ASP A 181 -14.97 9.13 -0.43
N PRO A 182 -15.96 9.55 -1.23
CA PRO A 182 -17.27 8.91 -1.27
C PRO A 182 -17.20 7.48 -1.84
N ALA A 183 -16.09 7.13 -2.48
CA ALA A 183 -15.86 5.79 -3.01
C ALA A 183 -15.26 4.83 -1.98
N TRP A 184 -14.94 5.29 -0.75
CA TRP A 184 -14.64 4.41 0.37
C TRP A 184 -15.93 3.98 1.05
N GLY A 185 -16.29 2.70 0.91
CA GLY A 185 -17.45 2.11 1.56
C GLY A 185 -17.06 1.21 2.73
N SER A 186 -18.00 0.98 3.65
CA SER A 186 -17.80 0.15 4.85
C SER A 186 -17.42 -1.30 4.58
N ALA A 187 -17.67 -1.80 3.36
CA ALA A 187 -17.21 -3.13 2.93
C ALA A 187 -15.67 -3.26 2.89
N ASN A 188 -14.94 -2.14 2.91
CA ASN A 188 -13.47 -2.11 2.94
C ASN A 188 -12.91 -1.92 4.37
N ASP A 189 -13.77 -1.75 5.37
CA ASP A 189 -13.33 -1.58 6.75
C ASP A 189 -12.81 -2.92 7.29
N ILE A 190 -11.69 -2.83 8.02
CA ILE A 190 -11.13 -3.96 8.75
C ILE A 190 -11.63 -3.89 10.18
N GLU A 191 -12.07 -5.03 10.73
CA GLU A 191 -12.60 -5.12 12.09
C GLU A 191 -11.61 -4.52 13.11
N ASN A 192 -12.13 -3.81 14.11
CA ASN A 192 -11.38 -3.13 15.18
C ASN A 192 -10.50 -1.95 14.75
N LEU A 193 -10.47 -1.59 13.46
CA LEU A 193 -9.76 -0.42 12.95
C LEU A 193 -10.75 0.68 12.57
N SER A 194 -10.34 1.94 12.73
CA SER A 194 -11.10 3.11 12.27
C SER A 194 -10.33 3.83 11.18
N SER A 195 -10.82 3.76 9.93
CA SER A 195 -10.18 4.40 8.77
C SER A 195 -10.94 5.62 8.30
N PHE A 196 -10.22 6.72 8.10
CA PHE A 196 -10.73 7.99 7.60
C PHE A 196 -10.05 8.28 6.26
N VAL A 197 -10.81 8.23 5.18
CA VAL A 197 -10.28 8.19 3.81
C VAL A 197 -10.71 9.42 3.05
N PHE A 198 -9.75 10.07 2.40
CA PHE A 198 -9.95 11.38 1.79
C PHE A 198 -9.33 11.49 0.40
N ALA A 199 -9.94 12.34 -0.41
CA ALA A 199 -9.46 12.71 -1.74
C ALA A 199 -9.42 14.24 -1.89
N GLU A 200 -8.36 14.73 -2.49
CA GLU A 200 -8.26 16.13 -2.88
C GLU A 200 -9.34 16.48 -3.93
N GLN A 201 -9.96 17.64 -3.77
CA GLN A 201 -11.04 18.10 -4.65
C GLN A 201 -10.49 18.93 -5.80
N ALA A 202 -11.17 18.85 -6.95
CA ALA A 202 -10.89 19.74 -8.07
C ALA A 202 -11.38 21.18 -7.76
N PRO A 203 -10.64 22.22 -8.18
CA PRO A 203 -9.32 22.15 -8.82
C PRO A 203 -8.20 21.86 -7.80
N PHE A 204 -7.25 21.02 -8.19
CA PHE A 204 -6.03 20.73 -7.42
C PHE A 204 -4.78 21.25 -8.15
N GLY A 205 -3.67 21.35 -7.41
CA GLY A 205 -2.41 21.95 -7.84
C GLY A 205 -1.62 21.14 -8.90
N ALA A 206 -0.30 21.07 -8.73
CA ALA A 206 0.56 20.32 -9.64
C ALA A 206 0.37 18.80 -9.50
N GLU A 207 -0.04 18.37 -8.32
CA GLU A 207 -0.31 16.99 -7.95
C GLU A 207 -1.75 16.84 -7.43
N HIS A 208 -2.31 15.63 -7.55
CA HIS A 208 -3.53 15.23 -6.85
C HIS A 208 -3.18 14.26 -5.72
N VAL A 209 -3.72 14.47 -4.53
CA VAL A 209 -3.47 13.63 -3.36
C VAL A 209 -4.70 12.80 -2.96
N ARG A 210 -4.45 11.54 -2.58
CA ARG A 210 -5.37 10.74 -1.75
C ARG A 210 -4.67 10.43 -0.45
N GLN A 211 -5.38 10.55 0.67
CA GLN A 211 -4.81 10.30 1.99
C GLN A 211 -5.79 9.55 2.88
N ALA A 212 -5.25 8.77 3.80
CA ALA A 212 -6.04 8.14 4.83
C ALA A 212 -5.29 8.12 6.16
N TYR A 213 -6.04 8.32 7.23
CA TYR A 213 -5.61 8.02 8.58
C TYR A 213 -6.34 6.78 9.07
N THR A 214 -5.62 5.85 9.68
CA THR A 214 -6.22 4.69 10.35
C THR A 214 -5.75 4.63 11.79
N LEU A 215 -6.70 4.55 12.72
CA LEU A 215 -6.44 4.23 14.11
C LEU A 215 -6.52 2.72 14.30
N ALA A 216 -5.43 2.12 14.78
CA ALA A 216 -5.33 0.71 15.13
C ALA A 216 -4.69 0.60 16.51
N GLY A 217 -5.49 0.44 17.56
CA GLY A 217 -5.00 0.35 18.94
C GLY A 217 -4.07 1.51 19.31
N ASP A 218 -2.84 1.19 19.68
CA ASP A 218 -1.78 2.17 20.04
C ASP A 218 -1.07 2.82 18.84
N THR A 219 -1.49 2.55 17.61
CA THR A 219 -0.79 2.96 16.38
C THR A 219 -1.70 3.75 15.45
N ILE A 220 -1.17 4.82 14.86
CA ILE A 220 -1.78 5.53 13.74
C ILE A 220 -1.03 5.20 12.45
N ALA A 221 -1.75 4.81 11.41
CA ALA A 221 -1.27 4.78 10.05
C ALA A 221 -1.68 6.05 9.30
N LEU A 222 -0.74 6.68 8.60
CA LEU A 222 -0.99 7.69 7.59
C LEU A 222 -0.53 7.15 6.23
N VAL A 223 -1.47 6.92 5.32
CA VAL A 223 -1.23 6.47 3.94
C VAL A 223 -1.49 7.62 2.99
N VAL A 224 -0.54 7.95 2.12
CA VAL A 224 -0.63 9.05 1.16
C VAL A 224 -0.21 8.57 -0.22
N HIS A 225 -1.08 8.74 -1.22
CA HIS A 225 -0.73 8.62 -2.63
C HIS A 225 -0.80 9.99 -3.29
N GLU A 226 0.19 10.29 -4.11
CA GLU A 226 0.33 11.56 -4.82
C GLU A 226 0.64 11.32 -6.28
N ARG A 227 -0.08 11.98 -7.17
CA ARG A 227 0.11 11.86 -8.62
C ARG A 227 0.40 13.23 -9.26
N PRO A 228 1.61 13.45 -9.80
CA PRO A 228 1.91 14.68 -10.52
C PRO A 228 1.24 14.77 -11.89
N GLY A 229 1.19 16.00 -12.41
CA GLY A 229 0.80 16.30 -13.79
C GLY A 229 -0.68 16.63 -13.95
N LYS A 230 -1.33 17.18 -12.91
CA LYS A 230 -2.76 17.53 -12.91
C LYS A 230 -3.68 16.35 -13.26
N ARG A 231 -3.29 15.15 -12.83
CA ARG A 231 -4.07 13.92 -13.01
C ARG A 231 -4.52 13.42 -11.66
N GLU A 232 -5.74 12.92 -11.59
CA GLU A 232 -6.22 12.27 -10.38
C GLU A 232 -5.35 11.07 -10.03
N THR A 233 -5.07 10.94 -8.73
CA THR A 233 -4.47 9.73 -8.20
C THR A 233 -5.46 8.58 -8.34
N ALA A 234 -5.02 7.48 -8.95
CA ALA A 234 -5.85 6.32 -9.19
C ALA A 234 -6.42 5.76 -7.87
N ARG A 235 -7.75 5.60 -7.82
CA ARG A 235 -8.49 5.15 -6.64
C ARG A 235 -8.13 3.71 -6.25
N ILE A 236 -8.17 2.79 -7.21
CA ILE A 236 -8.03 1.34 -6.94
C ILE A 236 -6.69 1.01 -6.26
N PRO A 237 -5.52 1.47 -6.76
CA PRO A 237 -4.26 1.25 -6.06
C PRO A 237 -4.22 1.82 -4.64
N PHE A 238 -4.82 3.00 -4.43
CA PHE A 238 -4.83 3.64 -3.12
C PHE A 238 -5.67 2.83 -2.12
N GLN A 239 -6.88 2.43 -2.51
CA GLN A 239 -7.76 1.60 -1.66
C GLN A 239 -7.12 0.24 -1.36
N GLN A 240 -6.52 -0.41 -2.36
CA GLN A 240 -5.78 -1.66 -2.15
C GLN A 240 -4.64 -1.48 -1.15
N THR A 241 -3.85 -0.41 -1.28
CA THR A 241 -2.73 -0.10 -0.37
C THR A 241 -3.22 0.08 1.06
N LEU A 242 -4.32 0.81 1.26
CA LEU A 242 -4.91 1.03 2.57
C LEU A 242 -5.43 -0.27 3.19
N ILE A 243 -6.16 -1.08 2.43
CA ILE A 243 -6.69 -2.37 2.89
C ILE A 243 -5.54 -3.29 3.33
N LEU A 244 -4.52 -3.45 2.49
CA LEU A 244 -3.38 -4.32 2.77
C LEU A 244 -2.58 -3.82 3.98
N GLN A 245 -2.39 -2.51 4.12
CA GLN A 245 -1.74 -1.93 5.31
C GLN A 245 -2.57 -2.16 6.57
N ASN A 246 -3.89 -2.04 6.50
CA ASN A 246 -4.79 -2.28 7.63
C ASN A 246 -4.81 -3.76 8.04
N GLN A 247 -4.72 -4.69 7.09
CA GLN A 247 -4.58 -6.13 7.39
C GLN A 247 -3.31 -6.46 8.17
N LEU A 248 -2.21 -5.72 7.94
CA LEU A 248 -0.98 -5.87 8.74
C LEU A 248 -1.12 -5.32 10.16
N LEU A 249 -2.05 -4.40 10.39
CA LEU A 249 -2.30 -3.79 11.71
C LEU A 249 -3.38 -4.50 12.52
N ALA A 250 -4.13 -5.43 11.92
CA ALA A 250 -5.22 -6.16 12.58
C ALA A 250 -4.75 -7.37 13.41
#